data_AF-A0A7J3RY92-F1
#
_entry.id   AF-A0A7J3RY92-F1
#
_cell.length_a   1.000
_cell.length_b   1.000
_cell.length_c   1.000
_cell.angle_alpha   90.00
_cell.angle_beta   90.00
_cell.angle_gamma   90.00
#
_symmetry.space_group_name_H-M   'P 1'
#
loop_
_entity.id
_entity.type
_entity.pdbx_description
1 polymer ?
#
loop_
_entity_poly.entity_id
_entity_poly.type
_entity_poly.pdbx_seq_one_letter_code
_entity_poly.pdbx_strand_id
1 'polypeptide(L)'
;MSKAKAFRLKPWQAGLVIGLTASLAQAGYYLLPKSVAGVATYKVSPPAYGFCMFCHTRDLVNWMVQAVAPMVQPAPISVIAPTATLIGVLLGAFVAAKVGQQFAWRTTIQPWKAVLAGAGVSFFAGMLGACPLRIIVRAGYLEAFAFVGMGSIALGVALGTFLVLKRGAG
;
A
#
# COMPACT_ATOMS: atom_id res chain seq x y z
N MET A 1 -26.70 -7.25 -22.92
CA MET A 1 -25.77 -6.83 -21.85
C MET A 1 -24.54 -6.22 -22.51
N SER A 2 -24.38 -4.90 -22.39
CA SER A 2 -23.46 -4.08 -23.20
C SER A 2 -21.98 -4.35 -22.88
N LYS A 3 -21.16 -4.54 -23.92
CA LYS A 3 -19.70 -4.63 -23.81
C LYS A 3 -19.16 -3.29 -23.31
N ALA A 4 -18.92 -3.16 -22.01
CA ALA A 4 -18.17 -2.03 -21.48
C ALA A 4 -16.78 -2.06 -22.16
N LYS A 5 -16.47 -1.02 -22.95
CA LYS A 5 -15.13 -0.81 -23.51
C LYS A 5 -14.17 -0.67 -22.33
N ALA A 6 -13.46 -1.74 -21.99
CA ALA A 6 -12.38 -1.69 -21.02
C ALA A 6 -11.36 -0.67 -21.54
N PHE A 7 -11.19 0.44 -20.83
CA PHE A 7 -10.24 1.48 -21.18
C PHE A 7 -8.84 0.87 -21.04
N ARG A 8 -8.22 0.48 -22.17
CA ARG A 8 -6.86 -0.07 -22.19
C ARG A 8 -5.85 1.04 -21.94
N LEU A 9 -5.63 1.39 -20.67
CA LEU A 9 -4.53 2.26 -20.27
C LEU A 9 -3.21 1.57 -20.56
N LYS A 10 -2.28 2.29 -21.19
CA LYS A 10 -0.89 1.86 -21.25
C LYS A 10 -0.30 1.88 -19.83
N PRO A 11 0.67 1.00 -19.49
CA PRO A 11 1.23 0.92 -18.14
C PRO A 11 1.74 2.27 -17.60
N TRP A 12 2.34 3.11 -18.45
CA TRP A 12 2.81 4.44 -18.05
C TRP A 12 1.66 5.41 -17.72
N GLN A 13 0.51 5.30 -18.40
CA GLN A 13 -0.67 6.12 -18.12
C GLN A 13 -1.30 5.73 -16.78
N ALA A 14 -1.38 4.42 -16.51
CA ALA A 14 -1.84 3.93 -15.22
C ALA A 14 -0.92 4.39 -14.09
N GLY A 15 0.40 4.29 -14.28
CA GLY A 15 1.39 4.79 -13.33
C GLY A 15 1.26 6.28 -13.05
N LEU A 16 1.08 7.10 -14.09
CA LEU A 16 0.91 8.55 -13.96
C LEU A 16 -0.36 8.90 -13.17
N VAL A 17 -1.50 8.27 -13.48
CA VAL A 17 -2.76 8.51 -12.78
C VAL A 17 -2.67 8.10 -11.31
N ILE A 18 -2.11 6.93 -11.02
CA ILE A 18 -1.91 6.45 -9.64
C ILE A 18 -0.95 7.38 -8.87
N GLY A 19 0.14 7.82 -9.50
CA GLY A 19 1.09 8.76 -8.89
C GLY A 19 0.46 10.11 -8.55
N LEU A 20 -0.27 10.71 -9.51
CA LEU A 20 -0.96 11.99 -9.29
C LEU A 20 -2.02 11.87 -8.20
N THR A 21 -2.86 10.84 -8.25
CA THR A 21 -3.88 10.62 -7.21
C THR A 21 -3.27 10.37 -5.83
N ALA A 22 -2.17 9.61 -5.73
CA ALA A 22 -1.46 9.41 -4.48
C ALA A 22 -0.84 10.71 -3.94
N SER A 23 -0.27 11.56 -4.80
CA SER A 23 0.26 12.87 -4.41
C SER A 23 -0.83 13.84 -3.95
N LEU A 24 -1.99 13.85 -4.62
CA LEU A 24 -3.14 14.67 -4.24
C LEU A 24 -3.75 14.19 -2.93
N ALA A 25 -3.87 12.87 -2.74
CA ALA A 25 -4.26 12.29 -1.46
C ALA A 25 -3.28 12.72 -0.37
N GLN A 26 -1.97 12.60 -0.62
CA GLN A 26 -0.95 13.06 0.33
C GLN A 26 -1.09 14.56 0.66
N ALA A 27 -1.33 15.42 -0.34
CA ALA A 27 -1.55 16.85 -0.12
C ALA A 27 -2.83 17.11 0.70
N GLY A 28 -3.91 16.37 0.45
CA GLY A 28 -5.12 16.42 1.26
C GLY A 28 -4.88 16.06 2.73
N TYR A 29 -4.02 15.08 2.99
CA TYR A 29 -3.60 14.74 4.36
C TYR A 29 -2.81 15.87 5.05
N TYR A 30 -2.09 16.72 4.30
CA TYR A 30 -1.41 17.90 4.85
C TYR A 30 -2.36 19.05 5.21
N LEU A 31 -3.56 19.08 4.62
CA LEU A 31 -4.61 20.06 4.90
C LEU A 31 -5.47 19.69 6.12
N LEU A 32 -5.39 18.44 6.60
CA LEU A 32 -6.10 18.02 7.80
C LEU A 32 -5.55 18.74 9.05
N PRO A 33 -6.42 19.10 10.01
CA PRO A 33 -5.98 19.76 11.23
C PRO A 33 -4.98 18.85 11.98
N LYS A 34 -3.84 19.43 12.36
CA LYS A 34 -2.78 18.75 13.12
C LYS A 34 -3.15 18.51 14.60
N SER A 35 -4.34 18.97 15.00
CA SER A 35 -4.91 18.85 16.33
C SER A 35 -6.40 18.63 16.23
N VAL A 36 -6.91 17.56 16.83
CA VAL A 36 -8.34 17.31 17.01
C VAL A 36 -8.58 17.13 18.50
N ALA A 37 -9.66 17.70 19.02
CA ALA A 37 -9.96 17.69 20.46
C ALA A 37 -9.98 16.24 20.99
N GLY A 38 -9.16 15.96 22.01
CA GLY A 38 -9.02 14.63 22.60
C GLY A 38 -7.87 13.76 22.03
N VAL A 39 -7.10 14.24 21.05
CA VAL A 39 -5.92 13.54 20.51
C VAL A 39 -4.69 14.45 20.63
N ALA A 40 -3.62 13.94 21.25
CA ALA A 40 -2.37 14.67 21.39
C ALA A 40 -1.87 15.15 20.01
N THR A 41 -1.53 16.43 19.91
CA THR A 41 -0.92 17.06 18.73
C THR A 41 0.21 16.17 18.21
N TYR A 42 0.01 15.58 17.03
CA TYR A 42 1.03 14.71 16.44
C TYR A 42 2.14 15.61 15.86
N LYS A 43 3.24 15.77 16.60
CA LYS A 43 4.44 16.47 16.09
C LYS A 43 5.08 15.72 14.90
N VAL A 44 4.83 14.42 14.76
CA VAL A 44 5.51 13.56 13.78
C VAL A 44 4.55 12.49 13.24
N SER A 45 3.72 12.83 12.24
CA SER A 45 3.10 11.78 11.41
C SER A 45 4.20 11.16 10.53
N PRO A 46 4.18 9.84 10.26
CA PRO A 46 5.16 9.25 9.36
C PRO A 46 5.16 10.03 8.02
N PRO A 47 6.31 10.51 7.53
CA PRO A 47 6.36 11.21 6.26
C PRO A 47 5.81 10.30 5.15
N ALA A 48 4.99 10.90 4.28
CA ALA A 48 4.23 10.25 3.21
C ALA A 48 3.20 9.19 3.66
N TYR A 49 2.48 9.43 4.77
CA TYR A 49 1.45 8.51 5.29
C TYR A 49 0.18 8.41 4.41
N GLY A 50 -0.20 9.48 3.70
CA GLY A 50 -1.51 9.65 3.07
C GLY A 50 -1.88 8.62 1.99
N PHE A 51 -0.91 7.85 1.49
CA PHE A 51 -1.17 6.71 0.60
C PHE A 51 -0.26 5.50 0.90
N CYS A 52 -0.06 5.19 2.18
CA CYS A 52 0.71 4.00 2.58
C CYS A 52 -0.22 2.84 2.95
N MET A 53 -0.35 1.87 2.02
CA MET A 53 -1.16 0.68 2.25
C MET A 53 -0.72 -0.11 3.48
N PHE A 54 0.59 -0.22 3.72
CA PHE A 54 1.11 -0.94 4.87
C PHE A 54 0.74 -0.27 6.20
N CYS A 55 0.93 1.04 6.30
CA CYS A 55 0.60 1.78 7.51
C CYS A 55 -0.90 1.70 7.81
N HIS A 56 -1.74 1.84 6.77
CA HIS A 56 -3.19 1.75 6.94
C HIS A 56 -3.65 0.33 7.30
N THR A 57 -3.03 -0.73 6.75
CA THR A 57 -3.31 -2.12 7.15
C THR A 57 -2.90 -2.37 8.60
N ARG A 58 -1.71 -1.93 9.01
CA ARG A 58 -1.25 -2.03 10.40
C ARG A 58 -2.20 -1.30 11.34
N ASP A 59 -2.57 -0.06 11.02
CA ASP A 59 -3.45 0.72 11.88
C ASP A 59 -4.86 0.14 11.93
N LEU A 60 -5.39 -0.41 10.83
CA LEU A 60 -6.66 -1.14 10.82
C LEU A 60 -6.61 -2.39 11.72
N VAL A 61 -5.55 -3.18 11.64
CA VAL A 61 -5.35 -4.35 12.52
C VAL A 61 -5.20 -3.92 13.97
N ASN A 62 -4.44 -2.86 14.24
CA ASN A 62 -4.27 -2.31 15.57
C ASN A 62 -5.62 -1.87 16.15
N TRP A 63 -6.48 -1.19 15.38
CA TRP A 63 -7.84 -0.85 15.80
C TRP A 63 -8.69 -2.08 16.13
N MET A 64 -8.59 -3.16 15.35
CA MET A 64 -9.35 -4.39 15.62
C MET A 64 -8.87 -5.13 16.86
N VAL A 65 -7.56 -5.10 17.12
CA VAL A 65 -6.93 -5.90 18.18
C VAL A 65 -6.73 -5.12 19.48
N GLN A 66 -6.83 -3.77 19.45
CA GLN A 66 -6.63 -2.92 20.64
C GLN A 66 -7.54 -3.29 21.83
N ALA A 67 -8.74 -3.82 21.56
CA ALA A 67 -9.66 -4.30 22.59
C ALA A 67 -9.14 -5.55 23.35
N VAL A 68 -8.26 -6.33 22.72
CA VAL A 68 -7.73 -7.61 23.25
C VAL A 68 -6.25 -7.49 23.65
N ALA A 69 -5.48 -6.64 22.98
CA ALA A 69 -4.08 -6.38 23.29
C ALA A 69 -3.83 -4.86 23.39
N PRO A 70 -3.93 -4.27 24.59
CA PRO A 70 -3.80 -2.82 24.79
C PRO A 70 -2.40 -2.27 24.50
N MET A 71 -1.38 -3.14 24.35
CA MET A 71 -0.03 -2.76 23.93
C MET A 71 0.05 -2.35 22.45
N VAL A 72 -0.96 -2.66 21.65
CA VAL A 72 -0.98 -2.39 20.22
C VAL A 72 -1.82 -1.14 19.96
N GLN A 73 -1.15 0.01 19.79
CA GLN A 73 -1.82 1.28 19.56
C GLN A 73 -1.81 1.69 18.08
N PRO A 74 -2.95 2.16 17.53
CA PRO A 74 -2.98 2.74 16.19
C PRO A 74 -2.25 4.09 16.17
N ALA A 75 -1.80 4.52 15.00
CA ALA A 75 -1.21 5.84 14.83
C ALA A 75 -2.24 6.93 15.17
N PRO A 76 -1.84 8.03 15.84
CA PRO A 76 -2.75 9.12 16.21
C PRO A 76 -3.50 9.73 15.01
N ILE A 77 -2.86 9.74 13.83
CA ILE A 77 -3.45 10.25 12.58
C ILE A 77 -4.61 9.37 12.08
N SER A 78 -4.63 8.07 12.43
CA SER A 78 -5.66 7.12 12.02
C SER A 78 -7.02 7.41 12.65
N VAL A 79 -7.09 8.23 13.70
CA VAL A 79 -8.35 8.66 14.33
C VAL A 79 -9.09 9.68 13.44
N ILE A 80 -8.33 10.50 12.71
CA ILE A 80 -8.83 11.65 11.94
C ILE A 80 -8.96 11.28 10.47
N ALA A 81 -7.95 10.60 9.94
CA ALA A 81 -7.92 10.15 8.57
C ALA A 81 -8.19 8.63 8.54
N PRO A 82 -9.35 8.20 8.01
CA PRO A 82 -9.72 6.79 8.03
C PRO A 82 -8.74 5.96 7.20
N THR A 83 -8.31 4.84 7.77
CA THR A 83 -7.43 3.81 7.15
C THR A 83 -8.11 3.02 6.02
N ALA A 84 -9.17 3.57 5.44
CA ALA A 84 -10.05 2.94 4.47
C ALA A 84 -9.41 2.73 3.08
N THR A 85 -8.15 3.14 2.86
CA THR A 85 -7.47 2.93 1.56
C THR A 85 -7.38 1.46 1.20
N LEU A 86 -7.21 0.56 2.18
CA LEU A 86 -7.20 -0.88 1.94
C LEU A 86 -8.56 -1.36 1.42
N ILE A 87 -9.63 -0.98 2.13
CA ILE A 87 -11.01 -1.34 1.77
C ILE A 87 -11.34 -0.75 0.39
N GLY A 88 -11.02 0.52 0.16
CA GLY A 88 -11.24 1.20 -1.11
C GLY A 88 -10.49 0.57 -2.28
N VAL A 89 -9.23 0.16 -2.09
CA VAL A 89 -8.46 -0.51 -3.15
C VAL A 89 -8.95 -1.93 -3.40
N LEU A 90 -9.32 -2.68 -2.38
CA LEU A 90 -9.90 -4.02 -2.56
C LEU A 90 -11.25 -3.95 -3.30
N LEU A 91 -12.14 -3.04 -2.88
CA LEU A 91 -13.43 -2.82 -3.54
C LEU A 91 -13.26 -2.29 -4.97
N GLY A 92 -12.38 -1.31 -5.18
CA GLY A 92 -12.08 -0.76 -6.49
C GLY A 92 -11.51 -1.81 -7.45
N ALA A 93 -10.56 -2.63 -6.98
CA ALA A 93 -10.01 -3.74 -7.75
C ALA A 93 -11.08 -4.79 -8.07
N PHE A 94 -11.98 -5.10 -7.13
CA PHE A 94 -13.07 -6.05 -7.35
C PHE A 94 -14.07 -5.54 -8.40
N VAL A 95 -14.51 -4.29 -8.29
CA VAL A 95 -15.42 -3.67 -9.27
C VAL A 95 -14.74 -3.60 -10.64
N ALA A 96 -13.48 -3.18 -10.71
CA ALA A 96 -12.72 -3.13 -11.95
C ALA A 96 -12.58 -4.53 -12.60
N ALA A 97 -12.30 -5.57 -11.81
CA ALA A 97 -12.19 -6.94 -12.30
C ALA A 97 -13.55 -7.48 -12.82
N LYS A 98 -14.66 -7.13 -12.16
CA LYS A 98 -16.02 -7.50 -12.61
C LYS A 98 -16.41 -6.77 -13.89
N VAL A 99 -16.19 -5.45 -13.97
CA VAL A 99 -16.47 -4.67 -15.19
C VAL A 99 -15.60 -5.13 -16.36
N GLY A 100 -14.32 -5.43 -16.09
CA GLY A 100 -13.39 -5.96 -17.09
C GLY A 100 -13.66 -7.41 -17.49
N GLN A 101 -14.61 -8.11 -16.83
CA GLN A 101 -14.86 -9.55 -16.99
C GLN A 101 -13.60 -10.42 -16.81
N GLN A 102 -12.62 -9.94 -16.04
CA GLN A 102 -11.36 -10.62 -15.73
C GLN A 102 -11.37 -11.29 -14.35
N PHE A 103 -12.51 -11.22 -13.65
CA PHE A 103 -12.67 -11.87 -12.36
C PHE A 103 -12.77 -13.39 -12.54
N ALA A 104 -11.71 -14.10 -12.13
CA ALA A 104 -11.67 -15.55 -12.10
C ALA A 104 -11.28 -16.02 -10.69
N TRP A 105 -12.02 -16.99 -10.16
CA TRP A 105 -11.65 -17.64 -8.90
C TRP A 105 -10.42 -18.50 -9.15
N ARG A 106 -9.31 -18.19 -8.49
CA ARG A 106 -8.06 -18.95 -8.60
C ARG A 106 -7.70 -19.53 -7.25
N THR A 107 -7.42 -20.83 -7.23
CA THR A 107 -6.88 -21.52 -6.06
C THR A 107 -5.36 -21.52 -6.14
N THR A 108 -4.70 -21.24 -5.01
CA THR A 108 -3.24 -21.26 -4.93
C THR A 108 -2.79 -22.69 -4.62
N ILE A 109 -1.85 -23.22 -5.40
CA ILE A 109 -1.35 -24.60 -5.29
C ILE A 109 -0.64 -24.84 -3.94
N GLN A 110 -0.01 -23.81 -3.37
CA GLN A 110 0.72 -23.88 -2.10
C GLN A 110 0.39 -22.67 -1.19
N PRO A 111 -0.77 -22.67 -0.49
CA PRO A 111 -1.23 -21.52 0.28
C PRO A 111 -0.26 -21.14 1.41
N TRP A 112 0.38 -22.12 2.05
CA TRP A 112 1.35 -21.89 3.12
C TRP A 112 2.53 -21.01 2.69
N LYS A 113 3.10 -21.26 1.51
CA LYS A 113 4.22 -20.46 0.99
C LYS A 113 3.79 -19.02 0.70
N ALA A 114 2.57 -18.82 0.20
CA ALA A 114 2.03 -17.49 -0.06
C ALA A 114 1.81 -16.69 1.24
N VAL A 115 1.30 -17.34 2.28
CA VAL A 115 1.13 -16.72 3.61
C VAL A 115 2.47 -16.34 4.22
N LEU A 116 3.45 -17.25 4.22
CA LEU A 116 4.79 -16.96 4.74
C LEU A 116 5.50 -15.85 3.95
N ALA A 117 5.38 -15.85 2.62
CA ALA A 117 5.94 -14.78 1.79
C ALA A 117 5.27 -13.43 2.11
N GLY A 118 3.94 -13.40 2.25
CA GLY A 118 3.20 -12.20 2.64
C GLY A 118 3.55 -11.69 4.04
N ALA A 119 3.69 -12.59 5.00
CA ALA A 119 4.10 -12.26 6.37
C ALA A 119 5.54 -11.72 6.40
N GLY A 120 6.46 -12.35 5.67
CA GLY A 120 7.84 -11.89 5.53
C GLY A 120 7.92 -10.49 4.92
N VAL A 121 7.23 -10.27 3.79
CA VAL A 121 7.17 -8.94 3.14
C VAL A 121 6.59 -7.90 4.11
N SER A 122 5.54 -8.23 4.86
CA SER A 122 4.93 -7.32 5.82
C SER A 122 5.88 -6.96 6.95
N PHE A 123 6.63 -7.92 7.49
CA PHE A 123 7.60 -7.69 8.55
C PHE A 123 8.74 -6.78 8.09
N PHE A 124 9.36 -7.10 6.94
CA PHE A 124 10.44 -6.27 6.37
C PHE A 124 9.96 -4.90 5.89
N ALA A 125 8.74 -4.81 5.35
CA ALA A 125 8.12 -3.53 4.99
C ALA A 125 7.86 -2.65 6.22
N GLY A 126 7.51 -3.25 7.35
CA GLY A 126 7.38 -2.55 8.63
C GLY A 126 8.71 -2.01 9.16
N MET A 127 9.78 -2.82 9.10
CA MET A 127 11.10 -2.40 9.56
C MET A 127 11.72 -1.28 8.70
N LEU A 128 11.58 -1.37 7.38
CA LEU A 128 12.26 -0.46 6.43
C LEU A 128 11.34 0.64 5.89
N GLY A 129 10.05 0.62 6.21
CA GLY A 129 9.05 1.50 5.60
C GLY A 129 8.87 1.26 4.09
N ALA A 130 9.18 0.05 3.62
CA ALA A 130 9.34 -0.32 2.21
C ALA A 130 8.05 -0.41 1.39
N CYS A 131 6.99 0.30 1.77
CA CYS A 131 5.80 0.41 0.93
C CYS A 131 6.19 1.12 -0.38
N PRO A 132 6.03 0.50 -1.56
CA PRO A 132 6.49 1.08 -2.82
C PRO A 132 5.87 2.45 -3.06
N LEU A 133 4.58 2.59 -2.77
CA LEU A 133 3.85 3.85 -2.90
C LEU A 133 4.37 4.93 -1.94
N ARG A 134 4.66 4.57 -0.67
CA ARG A 134 5.23 5.49 0.31
C ARG A 134 6.61 5.99 -0.12
N ILE A 135 7.47 5.09 -0.60
CA ILE A 135 8.83 5.45 -1.05
C ILE A 135 8.77 6.35 -2.29
N ILE A 136 7.89 6.08 -3.24
CA ILE A 136 7.72 6.96 -4.43
C ILE A 136 7.27 8.35 -4.01
N VAL A 137 6.31 8.45 -3.08
CA VAL A 137 5.88 9.75 -2.55
C VAL A 137 7.03 10.44 -1.77
N ARG A 138 7.86 9.70 -1.02
CA ARG A 138 9.07 10.22 -0.35
C ARG A 138 10.15 10.69 -1.33
N ALA A 139 10.30 10.01 -2.46
CA ALA A 139 11.17 10.45 -3.54
C ALA A 139 10.71 11.80 -4.12
N GLY A 140 9.40 12.06 -4.11
CA GLY A 140 8.83 13.37 -4.42
C GLY A 140 9.23 14.50 -3.46
N TYR A 141 9.57 14.18 -2.21
CA TYR A 141 10.16 15.13 -1.25
C TYR A 141 11.69 15.29 -1.41
N LEU A 142 12.29 14.69 -2.45
CA LEU A 142 13.73 14.70 -2.71
C LEU A 142 14.57 14.13 -1.56
N GLU A 143 14.02 13.17 -0.81
CA GLU A 143 14.71 12.51 0.29
C GLU A 143 15.69 11.45 -0.25
N ALA A 144 16.99 11.56 0.07
CA ALA A 144 18.04 10.66 -0.43
C ALA A 144 17.78 9.17 -0.13
N PHE A 145 17.26 8.88 1.07
CA PHE A 145 16.90 7.52 1.49
C PHE A 145 15.78 6.90 0.62
N ALA A 146 14.91 7.72 0.02
CA ALA A 146 13.84 7.22 -0.84
C ALA A 146 14.38 6.67 -2.16
N PHE A 147 15.42 7.27 -2.73
CA PHE A 147 16.05 6.78 -3.96
C PHE A 147 16.75 5.44 -3.73
N VAL A 148 17.47 5.30 -2.61
CA VAL A 148 18.11 4.04 -2.23
C VAL A 148 17.06 2.95 -1.98
N GLY A 149 15.97 3.28 -1.27
CA GLY A 149 14.86 2.36 -1.06
C GLY A 149 14.15 1.93 -2.35
N MET A 150 13.99 2.85 -3.30
CA MET A 150 13.40 2.53 -4.60
C MET A 150 14.31 1.59 -5.40
N GLY A 151 15.62 1.86 -5.40
CA GLY A 151 16.62 1.01 -6.05
C GLY A 151 16.67 -0.40 -5.46
N SER A 152 16.62 -0.53 -4.13
CA SER A 152 16.65 -1.83 -3.45
C SER A 152 15.38 -2.65 -3.71
N ILE A 153 14.20 -2.00 -3.75
CA ILE A 153 12.95 -2.68 -4.13
C ILE A 153 13.03 -3.15 -5.59
N ALA A 154 13.48 -2.30 -6.52
CA ALA A 154 13.60 -2.67 -7.93
C ALA A 154 14.56 -3.85 -8.13
N LEU A 155 15.73 -3.83 -7.50
CA LEU A 155 16.69 -4.91 -7.54
C LEU A 155 16.15 -6.19 -6.89
N GLY A 156 15.51 -6.08 -5.73
CA GLY A 156 14.92 -7.23 -5.02
C GLY A 156 13.83 -7.91 -5.85
N VAL A 157 12.95 -7.13 -6.49
CA VAL A 157 11.92 -7.67 -7.39
C VAL A 157 12.57 -8.29 -8.63
N ALA A 158 13.52 -7.61 -9.28
CA ALA A 158 14.18 -8.14 -10.48
C ALA A 158 14.91 -9.48 -10.20
N LEU A 159 15.69 -9.55 -9.12
CA LEU A 159 16.38 -10.76 -8.70
C LEU A 159 15.39 -11.86 -8.28
N GLY A 160 14.34 -11.50 -7.52
CA GLY A 160 13.30 -12.43 -7.10
C GLY A 160 12.57 -13.05 -8.29
N THR A 161 12.15 -12.22 -9.25
CA THR A 161 11.50 -12.69 -10.48
C THR A 161 12.45 -13.54 -11.32
N PHE A 162 13.70 -13.14 -11.48
CA PHE A 162 14.70 -13.91 -12.22
C PHE A 162 14.93 -15.30 -11.59
N LEU A 163 15.04 -15.39 -10.26
CA LEU A 163 15.23 -16.66 -9.55
C LEU A 163 14.02 -17.59 -9.66
N VAL A 164 12.80 -17.04 -9.63
CA VAL A 164 11.56 -17.82 -9.81
C VAL A 164 11.46 -18.30 -11.26
N LEU A 165 11.70 -17.44 -12.24
CA LEU A 165 11.67 -17.82 -13.65
C LEU A 165 12.73 -18.88 -13.98
N LYS A 166 13.95 -18.74 -13.45
CA LYS A 166 15.02 -19.73 -13.64
C LYS A 166 14.68 -21.09 -13.04
N ARG A 167 13.93 -21.14 -11.93
CA ARG A 167 13.48 -22.39 -11.29
C ARG A 167 12.24 -23.00 -11.93
N GLY A 168 11.40 -22.19 -12.58
CA GLY A 168 10.20 -22.66 -13.27
C GLY A 168 10.42 -23.02 -14.75
N ALA A 169 11.56 -22.66 -15.32
CA ALA A 169 11.96 -23.00 -16.69
C ALA A 169 12.86 -24.26 -16.78
N GLY A 170 13.00 -25.01 -15.68
CA GLY A 170 13.79 -26.24 -15.58
C GLY A 170 12.96 -27.42 -15.11
#